data_AF-A0AAN0JCS2-F1
#
_entry.id   AF-A0AAN0JCS2-F1
#
_cell.length_a   1.000
_cell.length_b   1.000
_cell.length_c   1.000
_cell.angle_alpha   90.00
_cell.angle_beta   90.00
_cell.angle_gamma   90.00
#
_symmetry.space_group_name_H-M   'P 1'
#
loop_
_entity.id
_entity.type
_entity.pdbx_description
1 polymer ?
#
loop_
_entity_poly.entity_id
_entity_poly.type
_entity_poly.pdbx_seq_one_letter_code
_entity_poly.pdbx_strand_id
1 'polypeptide(L)'
;MIDDRPDISLLLQWLEPLVEWQSFGRQLPGITPDIITLIEQSETDLYHKKKRLITEWLSINKNAKWMDVISALKRRKETELMQFICDQIQVQQCTGGNDDAPSTIPAAPIVSSSVSVINEPDTSTTSGKHTLIKDSVY
;
A
#
# COMPACT_ATOMS: atom_id res chain seq x y z
N MET A 1 10.80 4.07 -13.81
CA MET A 1 11.96 3.24 -13.44
C MET A 1 12.51 3.66 -12.07
N ILE A 2 13.42 2.86 -11.50
CA ILE A 2 14.01 3.09 -10.16
C ILE A 2 14.79 4.41 -10.04
N ASP A 3 15.19 4.98 -11.18
CA ASP A 3 15.81 6.30 -11.29
C ASP A 3 14.82 7.46 -11.41
N ASP A 4 13.52 7.16 -11.50
CA ASP A 4 12.49 8.20 -11.61
C ASP A 4 12.18 8.80 -10.25
N ARG A 5 11.65 10.01 -10.30
CA ARG A 5 11.15 10.71 -9.14
C ARG A 5 9.86 10.06 -8.63
N PRO A 6 9.75 9.77 -7.31
CA PRO A 6 8.56 9.16 -6.76
C PRO A 6 7.38 10.14 -6.77
N ASP A 7 6.19 9.62 -7.09
CA ASP A 7 4.94 10.32 -6.87
C ASP A 7 4.61 10.35 -5.37
N ILE A 8 4.11 11.49 -4.88
CA ILE A 8 3.82 11.70 -3.47
C ILE A 8 2.72 10.74 -3.00
N SER A 9 1.64 10.62 -3.77
CA SER A 9 0.47 9.84 -3.37
C SER A 9 0.81 8.36 -3.35
N LEU A 10 1.53 7.89 -4.35
CA LEU A 10 1.97 6.50 -4.46
C LEU A 10 2.94 6.12 -3.34
N LEU A 11 3.98 6.94 -3.10
CA LEU A 11 4.93 6.69 -2.02
C LEU A 11 4.24 6.71 -0.65
N LEU A 12 3.31 7.63 -0.44
CA LEU A 12 2.57 7.72 0.82
C LEU A 12 1.70 6.48 1.06
N GLN A 13 1.03 5.96 0.02
CA GLN A 13 0.27 4.73 0.09
C GLN A 13 1.16 3.54 0.43
N TRP A 14 2.31 3.41 -0.23
CA TRP A 14 3.22 2.29 0.03
C TRP A 14 3.88 2.37 1.40
N LEU A 15 4.10 3.57 1.93
CA LEU A 15 4.64 3.78 3.28
C LEU A 15 3.58 3.71 4.39
N GLU A 16 2.32 3.36 4.09
CA GLU A 16 1.27 3.17 5.10
C GLU A 16 1.70 2.28 6.30
N PRO A 17 2.27 1.06 6.10
CA PRO A 17 2.67 0.20 7.22
C PRO A 17 3.86 0.74 8.04
N LEU A 18 4.56 1.78 7.55
CA LEU A 18 5.76 2.29 8.20
C LEU A 18 5.43 3.19 9.40
N VAL A 19 5.38 2.66 10.61
CA VAL A 19 5.05 3.48 11.81
C VAL A 19 6.18 4.47 12.14
N GLU A 20 7.43 4.01 12.06
CA GLU A 20 8.64 4.77 12.44
C GLU A 20 9.14 5.69 11.31
N TRP A 21 8.29 6.65 10.91
CA TRP A 21 8.55 7.55 9.80
C TRP A 21 9.78 8.47 10.01
N GLN A 22 10.08 8.86 11.24
CA GLN A 22 11.21 9.76 11.57
C GLN A 22 12.55 9.12 11.22
N SER A 23 12.72 7.87 11.64
CA SER A 23 13.93 7.10 11.38
C SER A 23 14.15 6.93 9.88
N PHE A 24 13.06 6.72 9.12
CA PHE A 24 13.10 6.66 7.66
C PHE A 24 13.47 8.01 7.04
N GLY A 25 12.84 9.09 7.47
CA GLY A 25 13.14 10.44 6.99
C GLY A 25 14.61 10.82 7.16
N ARG A 26 15.25 10.44 8.28
CA ARG A 26 16.69 10.66 8.51
C ARG A 26 17.61 9.93 7.52
N GLN A 27 17.12 8.89 6.84
CA GLN A 27 17.89 8.18 5.81
C GLN A 27 17.70 8.78 4.43
N LEU A 28 16.76 9.72 4.25
CA LEU A 28 16.53 10.39 2.98
C LEU A 28 17.57 11.50 2.76
N PRO A 29 18.14 11.60 1.55
CA PRO A 29 19.11 12.64 1.23
C PRO A 29 18.49 14.03 1.34
N GLY A 30 19.18 14.94 2.04
CA GLY A 30 18.75 16.34 2.22
C GLY A 30 17.83 16.58 3.41
N ILE A 31 17.33 15.54 4.08
CA ILE A 31 16.52 15.70 5.29
C ILE A 31 17.44 15.81 6.52
N THR A 32 17.31 16.93 7.24
CA THR A 32 18.03 17.18 8.49
C THR A 32 17.19 16.80 9.71
N PRO A 33 17.81 16.58 10.87
CA PRO A 33 17.07 16.37 12.13
C PRO A 33 16.09 17.51 12.45
N ASP A 34 16.44 18.76 12.13
CA ASP A 34 15.58 19.92 12.39
C ASP A 34 14.26 19.85 11.60
N ILE A 35 14.31 19.40 10.35
CA ILE A 35 13.12 19.19 9.52
C ILE A 35 12.23 18.11 10.16
N ILE A 36 12.82 17.02 10.66
CA ILE A 36 12.07 15.97 11.35
C ILE A 36 11.38 16.52 12.60
N THR A 37 12.10 17.28 13.42
CA THR A 37 11.54 17.90 14.63
C THR A 37 10.43 18.90 14.28
N LEU A 38 10.60 19.70 13.23
CA LEU A 38 9.58 20.63 12.77
C LEU A 38 8.30 19.90 12.36
N ILE A 39 8.40 18.83 11.58
CA ILE A 39 7.25 18.03 11.15
C ILE A 39 6.56 17.37 12.34
N GLU A 40 7.34 16.83 13.28
CA GLU A 40 6.81 16.21 14.51
C GLU A 40 6.01 17.21 15.36
N GLN A 41 6.40 18.49 15.36
CA GLN A 41 5.71 19.55 16.10
C GLN A 41 4.53 20.16 15.33
N SER A 42 4.59 20.18 13.99
CA SER A 42 3.56 20.83 13.17
C SER A 42 2.37 19.94 12.82
N GLU A 43 2.58 18.62 12.74
CA GLU A 43 1.56 17.66 12.32
C GLU A 43 1.25 16.70 13.47
N THR A 44 -0.03 16.43 13.74
CA THR A 44 -0.44 15.51 14.82
C THR A 44 -0.55 14.07 14.32
N ASP A 45 -1.15 13.90 13.14
CA ASP A 45 -1.50 12.60 12.58
C ASP A 45 -0.34 11.98 11.78
N LEU A 46 -0.21 10.66 11.86
CA LEU A 46 0.89 9.93 11.26
C LEU A 46 0.89 10.03 9.72
N TYR A 47 -0.29 10.00 9.09
CA TYR A 47 -0.41 10.17 7.65
C TYR A 47 0.05 11.57 7.23
N HIS A 48 -0.34 12.61 7.96
CA HIS A 48 0.10 13.99 7.69
C HIS A 48 1.61 14.17 7.90
N LYS A 49 2.18 13.58 8.95
CA LYS A 49 3.65 13.57 9.18
C LYS A 49 4.41 12.96 8.00
N LYS A 50 3.98 11.77 7.53
CA LYS A 50 4.59 11.11 6.37
C LYS A 50 4.44 11.94 5.10
N LYS A 51 3.23 12.46 4.84
CA LYS A 51 2.96 13.31 3.68
C LYS A 51 3.87 14.54 3.68
N ARG A 52 3.98 15.23 4.82
CA ARG A 52 4.83 16.41 4.96
C ARG A 52 6.30 16.07 4.75
N LEU A 53 6.79 14.97 5.31
CA LEU A 53 8.15 14.50 5.09
C LEU A 53 8.43 14.28 3.59
N ILE A 54 7.55 13.56 2.89
CA ILE A 54 7.73 13.26 1.46
C ILE A 54 7.71 14.56 0.64
N THR A 55 6.77 15.46 0.92
CA THR A 55 6.65 16.75 0.22
C THR A 55 7.90 17.62 0.42
N GLU A 56 8.38 17.77 1.66
CA GLU A 56 9.60 18.55 1.96
C GLU A 56 10.83 17.92 1.31
N TRP A 57 10.99 16.60 1.44
CA TRP A 57 12.10 15.87 0.82
C TRP A 57 12.16 16.10 -0.70
N LEU A 58 11.03 15.96 -1.39
CA LEU A 58 10.94 16.20 -2.83
C LEU A 58 11.10 17.67 -3.22
N SER A 59 10.80 18.60 -2.31
CA SER A 59 11.04 20.03 -2.53
C SER A 59 12.52 20.36 -2.48
N ILE A 60 13.22 19.83 -1.46
CA ILE A 60 14.65 20.04 -1.20
C ILE A 60 15.51 19.31 -2.24
N ASN A 61 15.20 18.04 -2.51
CA ASN A 61 15.98 17.21 -3.41
C ASN A 61 15.29 17.08 -4.79
N LYS A 62 15.72 17.94 -5.73
CA LYS A 62 15.18 17.96 -7.10
C LYS A 62 15.46 16.67 -7.89
N ASN A 63 16.53 15.96 -7.53
CA ASN A 63 16.95 14.71 -8.15
C ASN A 63 16.56 13.50 -7.28
N ALA A 64 15.55 13.63 -6.42
CA ALA A 64 15.05 12.53 -5.61
C ALA A 64 14.57 11.37 -6.49
N LYS A 65 14.97 10.14 -6.15
CA LYS A 65 14.65 8.93 -6.91
C LYS A 65 14.02 7.85 -6.04
N TRP A 66 13.34 6.90 -6.68
CA TRP A 66 12.92 5.66 -6.00
C TRP A 66 14.10 4.91 -5.37
N MET A 67 15.29 4.97 -5.97
CA MET A 67 16.53 4.40 -5.42
C MET A 67 16.87 4.95 -4.02
N ASP A 68 16.59 6.23 -3.74
CA ASP A 68 16.82 6.83 -2.44
C ASP A 68 15.88 6.26 -1.38
N VAL A 69 14.60 6.06 -1.74
CA VAL A 69 13.58 5.43 -0.88
C VAL A 69 13.99 4.00 -0.53
N ILE A 70 14.37 3.22 -1.54
CA ILE A 70 14.81 1.83 -1.36
C ILE A 70 16.06 1.76 -0.48
N SER A 71 17.03 2.65 -0.72
CA SER A 71 18.24 2.74 0.10
C SER A 71 17.94 3.12 1.55
N ALA A 72 16.99 4.03 1.77
CA ALA A 72 16.55 4.42 3.11
C ALA A 72 15.89 3.26 3.87
N LEU A 73 14.99 2.51 3.22
CA LEU A 73 14.34 1.33 3.80
C LEU A 73 15.34 0.20 4.08
N LYS A 74 16.27 -0.03 3.14
CA LYS A 74 17.36 -1.02 3.30
C LYS A 74 18.24 -0.71 4.51
N ARG A 75 18.61 0.56 4.72
CA ARG A 75 19.39 1.00 5.91
C ARG A 75 18.64 0.78 7.21
N ARG A 76 17.31 0.85 7.18
CA ARG A 76 16.44 0.56 8.33
C ARG A 76 16.10 -0.91 8.51
N LYS A 77 16.55 -1.79 7.61
CA LYS A 77 16.21 -3.22 7.60
C LYS A 77 14.71 -3.48 7.46
N GLU A 78 13.97 -2.56 6.83
CA GLU A 78 12.56 -2.73 6.46
C GLU A 78 12.47 -3.60 5.20
N THR A 79 12.92 -4.85 5.28
CA THR A 79 13.14 -5.71 4.11
C THR A 79 11.86 -6.05 3.36
N GLU A 80 10.76 -6.29 4.08
CA GLU A 80 9.47 -6.62 3.47
C GLU A 80 8.90 -5.42 2.69
N LEU A 81 8.89 -4.25 3.32
CA LEU A 81 8.40 -3.02 2.69
C LEU A 81 9.30 -2.59 1.52
N MET A 82 10.62 -2.73 1.67
CA MET A 82 11.57 -2.49 0.59
C MET A 82 11.29 -3.41 -0.60
N GLN A 83 11.13 -4.71 -0.37
CA GLN A 83 10.87 -5.68 -1.43
C GLN A 83 9.54 -5.40 -2.12
N PHE A 84 8.49 -5.12 -1.34
CA PHE A 84 7.19 -4.72 -1.87
C PHE A 84 7.30 -3.52 -2.83
N ILE A 85 8.00 -2.46 -2.43
CA ILE A 85 8.18 -1.27 -3.28
C ILE A 85 9.00 -1.61 -4.55
N CYS A 86 10.07 -2.40 -4.43
CA CYS A 86 10.84 -2.86 -5.58
C CYS A 86 9.96 -3.62 -6.59
N ASP A 87 9.15 -4.55 -6.11
CA ASP A 87 8.27 -5.38 -6.95
C ASP A 87 7.21 -4.52 -7.64
N GLN A 88 6.61 -3.57 -6.93
CA GLN A 88 5.63 -2.64 -7.51
C GLN A 88 6.24 -1.77 -8.62
N ILE A 89 7.46 -1.25 -8.41
CA ILE A 89 8.18 -0.46 -9.42
C ILE A 89 8.53 -1.33 -10.65
N GLN A 90 8.81 -2.61 -10.46
CA GLN A 90 9.09 -3.53 -11.56
C GLN A 90 7.83 -3.87 -12.37
N VAL A 91 6.68 -4.11 -11.70
CA VAL A 91 5.39 -4.35 -12.37
C VAL A 91 4.99 -3.16 -13.24
N GLN A 92 5.16 -1.93 -12.74
CA GLN A 92 4.87 -0.71 -13.50
C GLN A 92 5.74 -0.57 -14.77
N GLN A 93 6.91 -1.21 -14.83
CA GLN A 93 7.77 -1.20 -16.01
C GLN A 93 7.31 -2.19 -17.09
N CYS A 94 6.62 -3.27 -16.71
CA CYS A 94 6.13 -4.28 -17.64
C CYS A 94 4.82 -3.90 -18.36
N THR A 95 4.14 -2.84 -17.92
CA THR A 95 2.84 -2.39 -18.46
C THR A 95 2.98 -1.42 -19.65
N GLY A 96 4.19 -1.03 -20.05
CA GLY A 96 4.45 0.03 -21.04
C GLY A 96 4.81 -0.41 -22.47
N GLY A 97 4.21 -1.47 -23.02
CA GLY A 97 4.57 -1.91 -24.38
C GLY A 97 3.56 -2.80 -25.08
N ASN A 98 2.36 -2.29 -25.39
CA ASN A 98 1.37 -3.00 -26.22
C ASN A 98 0.75 -2.06 -27.27
N ASP A 99 1.58 -1.35 -28.03
CA ASP A 99 1.11 -0.46 -29.09
C ASP A 99 1.62 -0.98 -30.45
N ASP A 100 1.04 -2.08 -30.95
CA ASP A 100 0.94 -2.31 -32.39
C ASP A 100 -0.31 -3.15 -32.73
N ALA A 101 -1.08 -2.66 -33.71
CA ALA A 101 -2.52 -2.87 -33.94
C ALA A 101 -2.87 -4.11 -34.84
N PRO A 102 -4.06 -4.23 -35.48
CA PRO A 102 -5.44 -4.37 -34.97
C PRO A 102 -6.17 -5.67 -35.43
N SER A 103 -7.24 -6.05 -34.70
CA SER A 103 -8.52 -6.68 -35.12
C SER A 103 -8.57 -7.97 -35.99
N THR A 104 -9.13 -9.07 -35.45
CA THR A 104 -10.12 -9.97 -36.12
C THR A 104 -10.83 -10.90 -35.10
N ILE A 105 -12.10 -10.57 -34.80
CA ILE A 105 -13.32 -11.36 -34.49
C ILE A 105 -13.27 -12.58 -33.52
N PRO A 106 -14.24 -12.73 -32.58
CA PRO A 106 -14.26 -13.81 -31.58
C PRO A 106 -14.86 -15.11 -32.14
N ALA A 107 -14.22 -16.24 -31.84
CA ALA A 107 -14.80 -17.57 -32.03
C ALA A 107 -14.83 -18.29 -30.68
N ALA A 108 -16.05 -18.49 -30.16
CA ALA A 108 -16.32 -19.24 -28.95
C ALA A 108 -15.78 -20.68 -29.03
N PRO A 109 -15.36 -21.30 -27.91
CA PRO A 109 -15.41 -22.73 -27.80
C PRO A 109 -16.80 -23.16 -27.29
N ILE A 110 -17.49 -23.87 -28.17
CA ILE A 110 -18.67 -24.68 -27.87
C ILE A 110 -18.29 -25.72 -26.80
N VAL A 111 -19.11 -25.73 -25.74
CA VAL A 111 -19.47 -26.83 -24.81
C VAL A 111 -18.56 -28.06 -24.77
N SER A 112 -18.13 -28.43 -23.56
CA SER A 112 -18.30 -29.82 -23.14
C SER A 112 -18.85 -29.89 -21.72
N SER A 113 -20.03 -30.49 -21.65
CA SER A 113 -20.86 -30.73 -20.48
C SER A 113 -20.31 -31.90 -19.68
N SER A 114 -20.39 -31.85 -18.35
CA SER A 114 -20.71 -33.01 -17.52
C SER A 114 -21.21 -32.55 -16.15
N VAL A 115 -22.53 -32.59 -16.00
CA VAL A 115 -23.26 -32.51 -14.75
C VAL A 115 -23.13 -33.82 -13.98
N SER A 116 -23.12 -33.76 -12.64
CA SER A 116 -23.79 -34.73 -11.75
C SER A 116 -23.85 -34.11 -10.35
N VAL A 117 -24.98 -33.52 -9.95
CA VAL A 117 -26.16 -34.15 -9.29
C VAL A 117 -26.08 -33.97 -7.76
N ILE A 118 -26.74 -32.88 -7.32
CA ILE A 118 -27.70 -32.76 -6.20
C ILE A 118 -27.79 -33.92 -5.20
N ASN A 119 -27.70 -33.59 -3.91
CA ASN A 119 -28.72 -33.93 -2.90
C ASN A 119 -28.62 -32.95 -1.71
N GLU A 120 -29.59 -32.03 -1.59
CA GLU A 120 -30.05 -31.59 -0.26
C GLU A 120 -30.94 -32.69 0.34
N PRO A 121 -31.09 -32.73 1.67
CA PRO A 121 -32.30 -32.13 2.23
C PRO A 121 -32.10 -31.38 3.55
N ASP A 122 -32.92 -30.33 3.71
CA ASP A 122 -33.25 -29.63 4.95
C ASP A 122 -33.64 -30.56 6.11
N THR A 123 -33.38 -30.15 7.36
CA THR A 123 -34.40 -29.59 8.28
C THR A 123 -33.99 -29.63 9.77
N SER A 124 -34.37 -28.55 10.46
CA SER A 124 -34.87 -28.47 11.86
C SER A 124 -33.94 -28.20 13.06
N THR A 125 -34.04 -26.94 13.54
CA THR A 125 -34.62 -26.52 14.83
C THR A 125 -34.04 -27.02 16.17
N THR A 126 -33.45 -26.10 16.94
CA THR A 126 -33.75 -25.89 18.40
C THR A 126 -32.94 -24.69 18.92
N SER A 127 -33.58 -23.56 19.26
CA SER A 127 -34.21 -23.21 20.55
C SER A 127 -33.21 -22.68 21.60
N GLY A 128 -33.42 -21.43 22.02
CA GLY A 128 -32.71 -20.84 23.16
C GLY A 128 -32.80 -19.32 23.25
N LYS A 129 -33.99 -18.78 23.57
CA LYS A 129 -34.11 -17.42 24.11
C LYS A 129 -33.79 -17.45 25.60
N HIS A 130 -32.94 -16.54 26.10
CA HIS A 130 -33.12 -16.00 27.45
C HIS A 130 -32.55 -14.58 27.57
N THR A 131 -33.47 -13.64 27.74
CA THR A 131 -33.24 -12.26 28.17
C THR A 131 -32.80 -12.26 29.63
N LEU A 132 -31.80 -11.45 30.00
CA LEU A 132 -31.75 -10.89 31.35
C LEU A 132 -31.19 -9.46 31.32
N ILE A 133 -32.12 -8.51 31.39
CA ILE A 133 -31.88 -7.13 31.75
C ILE A 133 -31.58 -7.13 33.25
N LYS A 134 -30.51 -6.46 33.68
CA LYS A 134 -30.34 -6.08 35.08
C LYS A 134 -30.18 -4.58 35.16
N ASP A 135 -31.28 -3.93 35.51
CA ASP A 135 -31.26 -2.67 36.23
C ASP A 135 -30.36 -2.79 37.47
N SER A 136 -29.53 -1.78 37.69
CA SER A 136 -28.99 -1.47 39.02
C SER A 136 -28.90 0.04 39.13
N VAL A 137 -29.93 0.58 39.75
CA VAL A 137 -29.94 1.86 40.43
C VAL A 137 -29.04 1.75 41.66
N TYR A 138 -28.13 2.69 41.82
CA TYR A 138 -27.74 3.24 43.12
C TYR A 138 -27.40 4.71 42.95
#